data_AF-A0A7J4DCU1-F1
#
_entry.id   AF-A0A7J4DCU1-F1
#
_cell.length_a   1.000
_cell.length_b   1.000
_cell.length_c   1.000
_cell.angle_alpha   90.00
_cell.angle_beta   90.00
_cell.angle_gamma   90.00
#
_symmetry.space_group_name_H-M   'P 1'
#
loop_
_entity.id
_entity.type
_entity.pdbx_description
1 polymer ?
#
loop_
_entity_poly.entity_id
_entity_poly.type
_entity_poly.pdbx_seq_one_letter_code
_entity_poly.pdbx_strand_id
1 'polypeptide(L)' 'RQRDLGTNEDAHIVAMEVKMTRDDDISRMAGIKAYRGMRHRSGHKVRGQRLRSNGRKGSSLGVERKK' A
#
# COMPACT_ATOMS: atom_id res chain seq x y z
N ARG A 1 17.69 4.01 -1.69
CA ARG A 1 17.24 2.81 -2.40
C ARG A 1 18.47 2.05 -2.82
N GLN A 2 18.72 0.91 -2.19
CA GLN A 2 19.85 0.07 -2.56
C GLN A 2 19.44 -0.84 -3.73
N ARG A 3 20.33 -1.03 -4.70
CA ARG A 3 20.18 -1.87 -5.89
C ARG A 3 18.82 -1.68 -6.55
N ASP A 4 18.64 -0.54 -7.22
CA ASP A 4 17.42 -0.32 -7.98
C ASP A 4 17.21 -1.41 -9.05
N LEU A 5 15.97 -1.80 -9.28
CA LEU A 5 15.61 -2.89 -10.19
C LEU A 5 15.85 -2.54 -11.67
N GLY A 6 15.81 -1.26 -12.05
CA GLY A 6 15.99 -0.82 -13.43
C GLY A 6 17.46 -0.51 -13.76
N THR A 7 18.16 0.19 -12.86
CA THR A 7 19.55 0.63 -13.11
C THR A 7 20.61 -0.22 -12.40
N ASN A 8 20.22 -1.02 -11.39
CA ASN A 8 21.11 -1.80 -10.52
C ASN A 8 22.10 -0.96 -9.69
N GLU A 9 21.87 0.34 -9.59
CA GLU A 9 22.68 1.29 -8.82
C GLU A 9 22.03 1.62 -7.47
N ASP A 10 22.85 2.11 -6.54
CA ASP A 10 22.39 2.65 -5.27
C ASP A 10 22.03 4.13 -5.43
N ALA A 11 20.81 4.50 -5.07
CA ALA A 11 20.32 5.88 -5.21
C ALA A 11 19.80 6.43 -3.87
N HIS A 12 20.11 7.67 -3.54
CA HIS A 12 19.49 8.38 -2.41
C HIS A 12 18.33 9.24 -2.91
N ILE A 13 17.11 8.72 -2.80
CA ILE A 13 15.89 9.35 -3.33
C ILE A 13 15.30 10.28 -2.26
N VAL A 14 14.95 11.52 -2.63
CA VAL A 14 14.50 12.57 -1.68
C VAL A 14 13.21 13.26 -2.16
N ALA A 15 12.47 13.84 -1.22
CA ALA A 15 11.29 14.66 -1.48
C ALA A 15 10.23 13.98 -2.36
N MET A 16 9.83 14.62 -3.47
CA MET A 16 8.78 14.13 -4.36
C MET A 16 9.11 12.80 -5.04
N GLU A 17 10.40 12.59 -5.35
CA GLU A 17 10.85 11.38 -6.04
C GLU A 17 10.52 10.13 -5.22
N VAL A 18 10.58 10.21 -3.89
CA VAL A 18 10.24 9.08 -3.00
C VAL A 18 8.80 8.61 -3.23
N LYS A 19 7.87 9.55 -3.43
CA LYS A 19 6.47 9.23 -3.67
C LYS A 19 6.29 8.64 -5.06
N MET A 20 6.86 9.27 -6.09
CA MET A 20 6.76 8.82 -7.47
C MET A 20 7.32 7.41 -7.64
N THR A 21 8.55 7.18 -7.17
CA THR A 21 9.20 5.86 -7.22
C THR A 21 8.37 4.78 -6.51
N ARG A 22 7.75 5.11 -5.38
CA ARG A 22 6.88 4.16 -4.65
C ARG A 22 5.61 3.84 -5.45
N ASP A 23 5.00 4.84 -6.08
CA ASP A 23 3.78 4.67 -6.86
C ASP A 23 4.07 3.84 -8.14
N ASP A 24 5.26 4.02 -8.74
CA ASP A 24 5.74 3.23 -9.88
C ASP A 24 5.96 1.76 -9.49
N ASP A 25 6.61 1.49 -8.35
CA ASP A 25 6.80 0.12 -7.85
C ASP A 25 5.46 -0.59 -7.59
N ILE A 26 4.49 0.12 -7.02
CA ILE A 26 3.15 -0.41 -6.75
C ILE A 26 2.42 -0.68 -8.07
N SER A 27 2.51 0.23 -9.04
CA SER A 27 1.91 0.10 -10.36
C SER A 27 2.47 -1.09 -11.12
N ARG A 28 3.80 -1.28 -11.08
CA ARG A 28 4.47 -2.46 -11.62
C ARG A 28 3.98 -3.74 -10.97
N MET A 29 3.97 -3.83 -9.62
CA MET A 29 3.46 -5.02 -8.91
C MET A 29 2.00 -5.33 -9.28
N ALA A 30 1.17 -4.30 -9.45
CA ALA A 30 -0.23 -4.46 -9.82
C ALA A 30 -0.41 -4.86 -11.29
N GLY A 31 0.47 -4.41 -12.19
CA GLY A 31 0.49 -4.82 -13.60
C GLY A 31 0.79 -6.31 -13.78
N ILE A 32 1.76 -6.84 -13.03
CA ILE A 32 2.11 -8.28 -13.04
C ILE A 32 1.11 -9.13 -12.21
N LYS A 33 0.06 -8.51 -11.65
CA LYS A 33 -0.96 -9.16 -10.80
C LYS A 33 -0.40 -9.88 -9.58
N ALA A 34 0.72 -9.40 -9.04
CA ALA A 34 1.26 -9.92 -7.78
C ALA A 34 0.26 -9.67 -6.64
N TYR A 35 0.17 -10.59 -5.67
CA TYR A 35 -0.74 -10.48 -4.53
C TYR A 35 -0.64 -9.10 -3.82
N ARG A 36 0.58 -8.64 -3.53
CA ARG A 36 0.83 -7.33 -2.92
C ARG A 36 0.29 -6.18 -3.78
N GLY A 37 0.49 -6.23 -5.10
CA GLY A 37 -0.01 -5.21 -6.03
C GLY A 37 -1.54 -5.15 -6.07
N MET A 38 -2.20 -6.30 -6.15
CA MET A 38 -3.67 -6.39 -6.11
C MET A 38 -4.25 -5.89 -4.77
N ARG A 39 -3.55 -6.16 -3.67
CA ARG A 39 -3.93 -5.65 -2.33
C ARG A 39 -3.75 -4.13 -2.21
N HIS A 40 -2.67 -3.58 -2.77
CA HIS A 40 -2.48 -2.13 -2.86
C HIS A 40 -3.59 -1.46 -3.67
N ARG A 41 -3.95 -2.01 -4.85
CA ARG A 41 -5.03 -1.47 -5.70
C ARG A 41 -6.39 -1.49 -5.00
N SER A 42 -6.69 -2.55 -4.25
CA SER A 42 -7.94 -2.69 -3.51
C SER A 42 -7.95 -2.00 -2.13
N GLY A 43 -6.86 -1.33 -1.73
CA GLY A 43 -6.77 -0.64 -0.44
C GLY A 43 -6.69 -1.55 0.80
N HIS A 44 -6.43 -2.85 0.62
CA HIS A 44 -6.30 -3.79 1.73
C HIS A 44 -4.88 -3.83 2.30
N LYS A 45 -4.76 -4.18 3.58
CA LYS A 45 -3.47 -4.41 4.24
C LYS A 45 -2.68 -5.52 3.53
N VAL A 46 -1.40 -5.26 3.28
CA VAL A 46 -0.54 -6.09 2.42
C VAL A 46 0.27 -7.16 3.15
N ARG A 47 0.48 -7.04 4.47
CA ARG A 47 1.34 -7.93 5.27
C ARG A 47 0.58 -9.10 5.96
N GLY A 48 -0.52 -9.58 5.39
CA GLY A 48 -1.28 -10.71 5.95
C GLY A 48 -1.96 -10.43 7.31
N GLN A 49 -2.22 -9.17 7.65
CA GLN A 49 -2.91 -8.81 8.89
C GLN A 49 -4.37 -9.31 8.87
N ARG A 50 -4.86 -9.80 10.03
CA ARG A 50 -6.27 -10.21 10.19
C ARG A 50 -7.21 -9.00 10.05
N LEU A 51 -8.18 -9.09 9.14
CA LEU A 51 -9.11 -8.00 8.78
C LEU A 51 -10.54 -8.15 9.33
N ARG A 52 -10.86 -9.26 10.02
CA ARG A 52 -12.24 -9.55 10.46
C ARG A 52 -12.80 -8.42 11.33
N SER A 53 -12.07 -8.03 12.36
CA SER A 53 -12.45 -7.02 13.37
C SER A 53 -11.65 -5.71 13.31
N ASN A 54 -10.54 -5.67 12.55
CA ASN A 54 -9.56 -4.57 12.62
C ASN A 54 -9.63 -3.65 11.40
N GLY A 55 -9.44 -2.35 11.59
CA GLY A 55 -9.42 -1.37 10.50
C GLY A 55 -10.81 -1.04 9.94
N ARG A 56 -11.88 -1.36 10.69
CA ARG A 56 -13.24 -0.89 10.43
C ARG A 56 -13.30 0.61 10.72
N LYS A 57 -13.82 1.40 9.79
CA LYS A 57 -14.15 2.82 9.99
C LYS A 57 -15.67 2.96 9.83
N GLY A 58 -16.32 3.74 10.70
CA GLY A 58 -17.77 3.85 10.80
C GLY A 58 -18.29 3.55 12.21
N SER A 59 -19.59 3.73 12.44
CA SER A 59 -20.23 3.28 13.69
C SER A 59 -20.11 1.76 13.80
N SER A 60 -19.87 1.29 15.02
CA SER A 60 -20.01 -0.14 15.28
C SER A 60 -21.51 -0.48 15.15
N LEU A 61 -21.84 -1.64 14.58
CA LEU A 61 -23.22 -2.13 14.51
C LEU A 61 -23.86 -1.99 15.92
N GLY A 62 -24.86 -1.11 16.04
CA GLY A 62 -25.62 -0.93 17.29
C GLY A 62 -25.24 0.24 18.20
N VAL A 63 -24.33 1.15 17.82
CA VAL A 63 -24.05 2.36 18.61
C VAL A 63 -24.31 3.64 17.81
N GLU A 64 -25.42 4.28 18.13
CA GLU A 64 -25.75 5.64 17.72
C GLU A 64 -25.45 6.59 18.88
N ARG A 65 -24.54 7.56 18.67
CA ARG A 65 -24.35 8.63 19.64
C ARG A 65 -25.52 9.58 19.52
N LYS A 66 -26.29 9.73 20.60
CA LYS A 66 -27.33 10.76 20.69
C LYS A 66 -26.69 12.13 20.43
N LYS A 67 -27.31 12.91 19.52
CA LYS A 67 -26.97 14.33 19.31
C LYS A 67 -27.34 15.15 20.54
#